data_AF-A4J3K2-F1
#
_entry.id   AF-A4J3K2-F1
#
_cell.length_a   1.000
_cell.length_b   1.000
_cell.length_c   1.000
_cell.angle_alpha   90.00
_cell.angle_beta   90.00
_cell.angle_gamma   90.00
#
_symmetry.space_group_name_H-M   'P 1'
#
loop_
_entity.id
_entity.type
_entity.pdbx_description
1 polymer ?
#
loop_
_entity_poly.entity_id
_entity_poly.type
_entity_poly.pdbx_seq_one_letter_code
_entity_poly.pdbx_strand_id
1 'polypeptide(L)' 'MGCSSCGSGGLGGISVGSSDTITELIRVIGLDEANKMLAKDYVFVSMYFNQTEQQEIYILSRVKPTKKTGKTIGFIPRD' A
#
# COMPACT_ATOMS: atom_id res chain seq x y z
N MET A 1 -29.84 13.56 12.95
CA MET A 1 -28.75 12.92 12.19
C MET A 1 -27.46 13.66 12.52
N GLY A 2 -26.64 13.12 13.42
CA GLY A 2 -25.35 13.70 13.78
C GLY A 2 -24.35 12.56 13.83
N CYS A 3 -23.37 12.57 12.92
CA CYS A 3 -22.26 11.64 12.98
C CYS A 3 -21.17 12.32 13.81
N SER A 4 -21.04 11.86 15.06
CA SER A 4 -19.99 12.24 15.98
C SER A 4 -18.78 11.32 15.78
N SER A 5 -17.58 11.89 15.91
CA SER A 5 -16.28 11.23 16.11
C SER A 5 -15.39 11.06 14.86
N CYS A 6 -14.64 12.12 14.54
CA CYS A 6 -13.34 12.02 13.89
C CYS A 6 -12.32 11.56 14.95
N GLY A 7 -12.34 10.26 15.27
CA GLY A 7 -11.30 9.65 16.10
C GLY A 7 -9.95 9.73 15.39
N SER A 8 -9.01 10.44 15.99
CA SER A 8 -7.61 10.54 15.58
C SER A 8 -6.94 9.16 15.57
N GLY A 9 -7.03 8.44 14.44
CA GLY A 9 -6.34 7.18 14.19
C GLY A 9 -4.99 7.42 13.54
N GLY A 10 -3.91 7.00 14.20
CA GLY A 10 -2.52 7.30 13.84
C GLY A 10 -2.09 6.84 12.45
N LEU A 11 -1.06 7.51 11.92
CA LEU A 11 -0.26 7.20 10.72
C LEU A 11 -0.92 6.17 9.80
N GLY A 12 -2.05 6.57 9.20
CA GLY A 12 -2.80 5.73 8.28
C GLY A 12 -1.95 5.48 7.05
N GLY A 13 -1.52 4.23 6.88
CA GLY A 13 -0.92 3.77 5.63
C GLY A 13 -1.85 4.07 4.45
N ILE A 14 -1.27 4.38 3.31
CA ILE A 14 -2.01 4.65 2.08
C ILE A 14 -2.74 3.35 1.70
N SER A 15 -4.06 3.35 1.83
CA SER A 15 -4.91 2.21 1.44
C SER A 15 -5.24 2.33 -0.05
N VAL A 16 -4.72 1.41 -0.85
CA VAL A 16 -4.97 1.30 -2.29
C VAL A 16 -6.03 0.24 -2.55
N GLY A 17 -7.28 0.49 -2.15
CA GLY A 17 -8.49 -0.21 -2.62
C GLY A 17 -8.64 -1.71 -2.29
N SER A 18 -7.56 -2.43 -1.98
CA SER A 18 -7.55 -3.72 -1.31
C SER A 18 -7.26 -3.50 0.18
N SER A 19 -7.61 -4.46 1.02
CA SER A 19 -7.31 -4.40 2.46
C SER A 19 -5.81 -4.32 2.77
N ASP A 20 -4.96 -4.42 1.75
CA ASP A 20 -3.52 -4.47 1.88
C ASP A 20 -2.95 -3.11 2.27
N THR A 21 -1.96 -3.14 3.14
CA THR A 21 -1.28 -1.93 3.60
C THR A 21 0.06 -1.84 2.89
N ILE A 22 0.35 -0.66 2.34
CA ILE A 22 1.68 -0.37 1.79
C ILE A 22 2.69 -0.35 2.93
N THR A 23 3.69 -1.23 2.88
CA THR A 23 4.77 -1.29 3.86
C THR A 23 6.01 -0.54 3.43
N GLU A 24 6.22 -0.42 2.12
CA GLU A 24 7.41 0.19 1.55
C GLU A 24 7.06 0.87 0.23
N LEU A 25 7.72 1.98 -0.05
CA LEU A 25 7.48 2.80 -1.23
C LEU A 25 8.85 3.24 -1.75
N ILE A 26 9.18 2.79 -2.97
CA ILE A 26 10.49 3.01 -3.58
C ILE A 26 10.34 3.77 -4.89
N ARG A 27 11.34 4.59 -5.19
CA ARG A 27 11.51 5.23 -6.49
C ARG A 27 12.62 4.52 -7.25
N VAL A 28 12.40 4.28 -8.53
CA VAL A 28 13.30 3.54 -9.41
C VAL A 28 13.43 4.30 -10.71
N ILE A 29 14.63 4.37 -11.28
CA ILE A 29 14.90 5.15 -12.49
C ILE A 29 14.93 4.19 -13.68
N GLY A 30 14.11 4.49 -14.68
CA GLY A 30 14.04 3.71 -15.91
C GLY A 30 13.25 2.41 -15.79
N LEU A 31 12.78 1.97 -16.96
CA LEU A 31 11.87 0.82 -17.09
C LEU A 31 12.53 -0.50 -16.70
N ASP A 32 13.83 -0.68 -16.99
CA ASP A 32 14.54 -1.94 -16.74
C ASP A 32 14.65 -2.24 -15.24
N GLU A 33 14.98 -1.24 -14.44
CA GLU A 33 15.03 -1.40 -12.99
C GLU A 33 13.62 -1.59 -12.41
N ALA A 34 12.62 -0.87 -12.94
CA ALA A 34 11.23 -1.06 -12.53
C ALA A 34 10.77 -2.51 -12.76
N ASN A 35 11.06 -3.08 -13.93
CA ASN A 35 10.74 -4.48 -14.26
C ASN A 35 11.43 -5.48 -13.33
N LYS A 36 12.69 -5.25 -12.96
CA LYS A 36 13.40 -6.10 -11.99
C LYS A 36 12.74 -6.07 -10.61
N MET A 37 12.17 -4.94 -10.20
CA MET A 37 11.49 -4.80 -8.92
C MET A 37 10.08 -5.40 -8.96
N LEU A 38 9.35 -5.24 -10.06
CA LEU A 38 8.06 -5.90 -10.27
C LEU A 38 8.18 -7.44 -10.19
N ALA A 39 9.30 -8.01 -10.64
CA ALA A 39 9.58 -9.45 -10.48
C ALA A 39 9.88 -9.89 -9.03
N LYS A 40 10.09 -8.94 -8.09
CA LYS A 40 10.45 -9.18 -6.67
C LYS A 40 9.32 -8.78 -5.72
N ASP A 41 8.07 -9.04 -6.11
CA ASP A 41 6.86 -8.77 -5.32
C ASP A 41 6.56 -7.29 -5.05
N TYR A 42 7.08 -6.37 -5.87
CA TYR A 42 6.65 -4.97 -5.86
C TYR A 42 5.46 -4.76 -6.80
N VAL A 43 4.60 -3.81 -6.44
CA VAL A 43 3.42 -3.41 -7.19
C VAL A 43 3.61 -2.00 -7.72
N PHE A 44 3.28 -1.80 -9.00
CA PHE A 44 3.31 -0.49 -9.62
C PHE A 44 2.25 0.45 -9.01
N VAL A 45 2.67 1.66 -8.65
CA VAL A 45 1.79 2.70 -8.10
C VAL A 45 1.59 3.82 -9.12
N SER A 46 2.68 4.43 -9.56
CA SER A 46 2.64 5.56 -10.49
C SER A 46 3.99 5.75 -11.18
N MET A 47 4.03 6.60 -12.19
CA MET A 47 5.26 7.03 -12.86
C MET A 47 5.17 8.52 -13.15
N TYR A 48 6.31 9.21 -13.06
CA TYR A 48 6.44 10.59 -13.49
C TYR A 48 7.76 10.81 -14.22
N PHE A 49 7.79 11.82 -15.09
CA PHE A 49 8.98 12.22 -15.81
C PHE A 49 9.64 13.42 -15.11
N ASN A 50 10.88 13.26 -14.66
CA ASN A 50 11.69 14.36 -14.16
C ASN A 50 12.27 15.15 -15.33
N GLN A 51 11.72 16.34 -15.59
CA GLN A 51 12.15 17.20 -16.70
C GLN A 51 13.58 17.73 -16.54
N THR A 52 14.03 17.97 -15.30
CA THR A 52 15.36 18.52 -15.01
C THR A 52 16.45 17.53 -15.36
N GLU A 53 16.24 16.27 -14.97
CA GLU A 53 17.23 15.19 -15.16
C GLU A 53 16.97 14.36 -16.43
N GLN A 54 15.86 14.63 -17.14
CA GLN A 54 15.38 13.87 -18.30
C GLN A 54 15.23 12.37 -18.02
N GLN A 55 14.63 12.04 -16.88
CA GLN A 55 14.52 10.67 -16.39
C GLN A 55 13.08 10.25 -16.14
N GLU A 56 12.75 9.03 -16.55
CA GLU A 56 11.52 8.36 -16.15
C GLU A 56 11.69 7.74 -14.76
N ILE A 57 10.85 8.16 -13.81
CA ILE A 57 10.87 7.68 -12.43
C ILE A 57 9.60 6.88 -12.17
N TYR A 58 9.79 5.62 -11.79
CA TYR A 58 8.74 4.68 -11.45
C TYR A 58 8.63 4.60 -9.93
N ILE A 59 7.40 4.68 -9.44
CA ILE A 59 7.06 4.53 -8.03
C ILE A 59 6.44 3.15 -7.84
N LEU A 60 7.09 2.34 -7.02
CA LEU A 60 6.68 0.99 -6.71
C LEU A 60 6.42 0.86 -5.21
N SER A 61 5.50 -0.01 -4.84
CA SER A 61 5.18 -0.30 -3.45
C SER A 61 5.33 -1.78 -3.14
N ARG A 62 5.69 -2.08 -1.90
CA ARG A 62 5.54 -3.42 -1.36
C ARG A 62 4.29 -3.45 -0.50
N VAL A 63 3.42 -4.41 -0.78
CA VAL A 63 2.18 -4.60 -0.03
C VAL A 63 2.33 -5.79 0.90
N LYS A 64 1.89 -5.63 2.15
CA LYS A 64 1.71 -6.78 3.04
C LYS A 64 0.22 -7.14 3.03
N PRO A 65 -0.14 -8.39 2.69
CA PRO A 65 -1.51 -8.83 2.83
C PRO A 65 -1.87 -8.69 4.30
N THR A 66 -2.86 -7.86 4.60
CA THR A 66 -3.49 -7.90 5.90
C THR A 66 -4.14 -9.27 5.98
N LYS A 67 -3.58 -10.15 6.83
CA LYS A 67 -4.31 -11.33 7.27
C LYS A 67 -5.65 -10.78 7.75
N LYS A 68 -6.72 -11.05 7.00
CA LYS A 68 -8.08 -10.86 7.50
C LYS A 68 -8.12 -11.67 8.78
N THR A 69 -7.98 -11.00 9.91
CA THR A 69 -8.34 -11.58 11.19
C THR A 69 -9.81 -11.84 11.03
N GLY A 70 -10.14 -13.08 10.66
CA GLY A 70 -11.51 -13.55 10.65
C GLY A 70 -12.01 -13.30 12.06
N LYS A 71 -12.74 -12.19 12.25
CA LYS A 71 -13.58 -12.06 13.43
C LYS A 71 -14.51 -13.25 13.32
N THR A 72 -14.33 -14.23 14.19
CA THR A 72 -15.26 -15.35 14.32
C THR A 72 -16.62 -14.73 14.56
N ILE A 73 -17.50 -14.75 13.57
CA ILE A 73 -18.89 -14.35 13.76
C ILE A 73 -19.53 -15.54 14.48
N GLY A 74 -19.64 -15.46 15.80
CA GLY A 74 -20.15 -16.53 16.64
C GLY A 74 -19.91 -16.26 18.12
N PHE A 75 -20.69 -16.92 18.98
CA PHE A 75 -20.55 -16.79 20.42
C PHE A 75 -19.32 -17.56 20.91
N ILE A 76 -18.45 -16.89 21.67
CA ILE A 76 -17.35 -17.54 22.40
C ILE A 76 -17.99 -18.27 23.58
N PRO A 77 -17.94 -19.61 23.68
CA PRO A 77 -18.36 -20.30 24.88
C PRO A 77 -17.42 -19.90 26.01
N ARG A 78 -17.99 -19.42 27.12
CA ARG A 78 -17.26 -19.29 28.38
C ARG A 78 -17.65 -20.49 29.22
N ASP A 79 -16.65 -21.29 29.60
CA ASP A 79 -16.74 -22.16 30.78
C ASP A 79 -16.75 -21.31 32.06
#